data_AF-A0A2R6PGA3-F1
#
_entry.id   AF-A0A2R6PGA3-F1
#
_cell.length_a   1.000
_cell.length_b   1.000
_cell.length_c   1.000
_cell.angle_alpha   90.00
_cell.angle_beta   90.00
_cell.angle_gamma   90.00
#
_symmetry.space_group_name_H-M   'P 1'
#
loop_
_entity.id
_entity.type
_entity.pdbx_description
1 polymer ?
#
loop_
_entity_poly.entity_id
_entity_poly.type
_entity_poly.pdbx_seq_one_letter_code
_entity_poly.pdbx_strand_id
1 'polypeptide(L)'
;MMDVEFKGSAYRIRKCAFDLLSIGDDLMDDNESWDLVGRDLRLKSTFLYCDFNQMISSAPQDQKKTLTALANKLLCSIEELGNAVKIRSIPLTHDRYNEAAGILHEVMSLMPSDT
;
A
#
# COMPACT_ATOMS: atom_id res chain seq x y z
N MET A 1 -20.44 15.78 -2.73
CA MET A 1 -19.63 15.47 -1.54
C MET A 1 -18.82 14.18 -1.71
N MET A 2 -19.40 13.07 -2.23
CA MET A 2 -18.68 11.81 -2.52
C MET A 2 -17.39 11.96 -3.34
N ASP A 3 -17.37 12.89 -4.31
CA ASP A 3 -16.21 13.08 -5.19
C ASP A 3 -14.96 13.61 -4.46
N VAL A 4 -15.13 14.45 -3.43
CA VAL A 4 -13.99 15.04 -2.69
C VAL A 4 -13.32 14.02 -1.78
N GLU A 5 -14.11 13.23 -1.07
CA GLU A 5 -13.60 12.17 -0.18
C GLU A 5 -12.92 11.06 -0.98
N PHE A 6 -13.53 10.63 -2.09
CA PHE A 6 -12.96 9.61 -2.97
C PHE A 6 -11.62 10.07 -3.57
N LYS A 7 -11.56 11.30 -4.10
CA LYS A 7 -10.31 11.90 -4.61
C LYS A 7 -9.26 12.06 -3.51
N GLY A 8 -9.67 12.44 -2.30
CA GLY A 8 -8.78 12.53 -1.15
C GLY A 8 -8.15 11.20 -0.76
N SER A 9 -8.95 10.12 -0.68
CA SER A 9 -8.45 8.77 -0.42
C SER A 9 -7.54 8.28 -1.55
N ALA A 10 -7.92 8.51 -2.81
CA ALA A 10 -7.09 8.15 -3.97
C ALA A 10 -5.73 8.85 -3.94
N TYR A 11 -5.70 10.15 -3.63
CA TYR A 11 -4.46 10.91 -3.48
C TYR A 11 -3.57 10.35 -2.36
N ARG A 12 -4.14 10.05 -1.18
CA ARG A 12 -3.37 9.49 -0.06
C ARG A 12 -2.85 8.08 -0.35
N ILE A 13 -3.62 7.24 -1.04
CA ILE A 13 -3.17 5.93 -1.50
C ILE A 13 -2.02 6.09 -2.51
N ARG A 14 -2.13 7.01 -3.48
CA ARG A 14 -1.03 7.31 -4.42
C ARG A 14 0.23 7.79 -3.71
N LYS A 15 0.10 8.67 -2.73
CA LYS A 15 1.24 9.13 -1.92
C LYS A 15 1.88 7.98 -1.14
N CYS A 16 1.06 7.15 -0.50
CA CYS A 16 1.55 5.97 0.22
C CYS A 16 2.26 4.98 -0.73
N ALA A 17 1.73 4.81 -1.94
CA ALA A 17 2.36 4.01 -2.98
C ALA A 17 3.74 4.56 -3.35
N PHE A 18 3.86 5.87 -3.59
CA PHE A 18 5.14 6.51 -3.91
C PHE A 18 6.16 6.36 -2.78
N ASP A 19 5.74 6.60 -1.54
CA ASP A 19 6.62 6.45 -0.38
C ASP A 19 7.08 4.98 -0.22
N LEU A 20 6.16 4.02 -0.37
CA LEU A 20 6.52 2.60 -0.36
C LEU A 20 7.52 2.30 -1.48
N LEU A 21 7.25 2.74 -2.72
CA LEU A 21 8.13 2.58 -3.89
C LEU A 21 9.51 3.25 -3.76
N SER A 22 9.75 4.05 -2.72
CA SER A 22 11.05 4.64 -2.42
C SER A 22 11.86 3.86 -1.38
N ILE A 23 11.23 3.01 -0.56
CA ILE A 23 11.89 2.27 0.54
C ILE A 23 12.81 1.14 0.03
N GLY A 24 12.55 0.57 -1.15
CA GLY A 24 13.30 -0.56 -1.69
C GLY A 24 14.78 -0.26 -1.93
N ASP A 25 15.11 0.99 -2.22
CA ASP A 25 16.48 1.44 -2.52
C ASP A 25 17.29 1.81 -1.26
N ASP A 26 16.62 2.07 -0.13
CA ASP A 26 17.22 2.63 1.09
C ASP A 26 17.48 1.58 2.21
N LEU A 27 17.28 0.29 1.92
CA LEU A 27 17.35 -0.75 2.95
C LEU A 27 18.80 -1.03 3.38
N MET A 28 19.24 -0.37 4.45
CA MET A 28 20.52 -0.64 5.12
C MET A 28 20.41 -1.89 6.01
N ASP A 29 21.42 -2.76 5.98
CA ASP A 29 21.47 -3.98 6.81
C ASP A 29 21.97 -3.66 8.23
N ASP A 30 21.19 -2.89 8.97
CA ASP A 30 21.42 -2.60 10.38
C ASP A 30 20.12 -2.68 11.20
N ASN A 31 20.27 -2.95 12.50
CA ASN A 31 19.13 -3.21 13.39
C ASN A 31 18.13 -2.06 13.46
N GLU A 32 18.61 -0.81 13.44
CA GLU A 32 17.77 0.37 13.59
C GLU A 32 16.93 0.58 12.32
N SER A 33 17.54 0.39 11.16
CA SER A 33 16.88 0.45 9.85
C SER A 33 15.75 -0.56 9.73
N TRP A 34 15.99 -1.83 10.09
CA TRP A 34 14.94 -2.87 10.06
C TRP A 34 13.73 -2.53 10.95
N ASP A 35 14.00 -2.04 12.17
CA ASP A 35 12.94 -1.69 13.11
C ASP A 35 12.17 -0.44 12.68
N LEU A 36 12.85 0.53 12.05
CA LEU A 36 12.24 1.73 11.46
C LEU A 36 11.33 1.35 10.29
N VAL A 37 11.81 0.55 9.34
CA VAL A 37 11.04 0.09 8.18
C VAL A 37 9.79 -0.68 8.63
N GLY A 38 9.93 -1.57 9.63
CA GLY A 38 8.79 -2.31 10.17
C GLY A 38 7.72 -1.41 10.81
N ARG A 39 8.14 -0.37 11.54
CA ARG A 39 7.20 0.61 12.13
C ARG A 39 6.50 1.45 11.08
N ASP A 40 7.25 1.92 10.08
CA ASP A 40 6.72 2.73 8.99
C ASP A 40 5.71 1.93 8.15
N LEU A 41 6.04 0.69 7.80
CA LEU A 41 5.14 -0.20 7.06
C LEU A 41 3.83 -0.44 7.81
N ARG A 42 3.88 -0.66 9.12
CA ARG A 42 2.67 -0.84 9.95
C ARG A 42 1.79 0.42 9.96
N LEU A 43 2.42 1.59 10.08
CA LEU A 43 1.72 2.87 10.07
C LEU A 43 1.04 3.10 8.72
N LYS A 44 1.78 2.93 7.61
CA LYS A 44 1.27 3.05 6.24
C LYS A 44 0.14 2.07 5.95
N SER A 45 0.28 0.80 6.37
CA SER A 45 -0.79 -0.20 6.24
C SER A 45 -2.08 0.22 6.93
N THR A 46 -2.00 0.87 8.10
CA THR A 46 -3.16 1.35 8.84
C THR A 46 -3.87 2.47 8.09
N PHE A 47 -3.12 3.43 7.54
CA PHE A 47 -3.70 4.50 6.72
C PHE A 47 -4.33 3.98 5.44
N LEU A 48 -3.64 3.07 4.73
CA LEU A 48 -4.18 2.42 3.53
C LEU A 48 -5.50 1.72 3.83
N TYR A 49 -5.59 0.96 4.92
CA TYR A 49 -6.84 0.30 5.31
C TYR A 49 -8.00 1.29 5.48
N CYS A 50 -7.77 2.41 6.18
CA CYS A 50 -8.78 3.46 6.34
C CYS A 50 -9.19 4.08 5.00
N ASP A 51 -8.22 4.41 4.15
CA ASP A 51 -8.48 5.04 2.85
C ASP A 51 -9.20 4.11 1.88
N PHE A 52 -8.82 2.82 1.84
CA PHE A 52 -9.53 1.81 1.05
C PHE A 52 -10.94 1.60 1.56
N ASN A 53 -11.17 1.52 2.87
CA ASN A 53 -12.52 1.39 3.42
C ASN A 53 -13.41 2.56 2.99
N GLN A 54 -12.90 3.79 3.06
CA GLN A 54 -13.63 4.97 2.61
C GLN A 54 -13.90 4.92 1.10
N MET A 55 -12.88 4.59 0.30
CA MET A 55 -12.98 4.50 -1.16
C MET A 55 -13.99 3.43 -1.59
N ILE A 56 -13.90 2.22 -1.04
CA ILE A 56 -14.82 1.10 -1.32
C ILE A 56 -16.25 1.46 -0.91
N SER A 57 -16.44 2.13 0.22
CA SER A 57 -17.76 2.53 0.70
C SER A 57 -18.44 3.50 -0.26
N SER A 58 -17.68 4.45 -0.81
CA SER A 58 -18.16 5.48 -1.74
C SER A 58 -18.17 5.06 -3.22
N ALA A 59 -17.60 3.90 -3.57
CA ALA A 59 -17.54 3.44 -4.95
C ALA A 59 -18.89 2.94 -5.49
N PRO A 60 -19.12 3.02 -6.82
CA PRO A 60 -20.23 2.33 -7.50
C PRO A 60 -20.24 0.81 -7.25
N GLN A 61 -21.43 0.21 -7.20
CA GLN A 61 -21.62 -1.20 -6.80
C GLN A 61 -20.84 -2.20 -7.69
N ASP A 62 -20.73 -1.89 -8.99
CA ASP A 62 -19.96 -2.65 -9.98
C ASP A 62 -18.44 -2.60 -9.73
N GLN A 63 -17.94 -1.53 -9.10
CA GLN A 63 -16.51 -1.34 -8.81
C GLN A 63 -16.12 -1.86 -7.42
N LYS A 64 -17.05 -1.92 -6.46
CA LYS A 64 -16.78 -2.34 -5.08
C LYS A 64 -16.07 -3.70 -5.01
N LYS A 65 -16.53 -4.68 -5.78
CA LYS A 65 -15.94 -6.04 -5.75
C LYS A 65 -14.47 -6.03 -6.18
N THR A 66 -14.16 -5.32 -7.25
CA THR A 66 -12.79 -5.20 -7.77
C THR A 66 -11.89 -4.45 -6.79
N LEU A 67 -12.36 -3.32 -6.25
CA LEU A 67 -11.60 -2.53 -5.26
C LEU A 67 -11.34 -3.31 -3.97
N THR A 68 -12.34 -4.04 -3.46
CA THR A 68 -12.16 -4.90 -2.28
C THR A 68 -11.14 -6.00 -2.53
N ALA A 69 -11.18 -6.66 -3.69
CA ALA A 69 -10.22 -7.70 -4.04
C ALA A 69 -8.79 -7.17 -4.07
N LEU A 70 -8.58 -5.99 -4.67
CA LEU A 70 -7.27 -5.36 -4.73
C LEU A 70 -6.78 -4.85 -3.37
N ALA A 71 -7.66 -4.25 -2.58
CA ALA A 71 -7.33 -3.81 -1.23
C ALA A 71 -6.88 -5.00 -0.36
N ASN A 72 -7.60 -6.13 -0.41
CA ASN A 72 -7.22 -7.34 0.31
C ASN A 72 -5.88 -7.89 -0.18
N LYS A 73 -5.67 -7.98 -1.50
CA LYS A 73 -4.42 -8.45 -2.09
C LYS A 73 -3.23 -7.59 -1.65
N LEU A 74 -3.39 -6.26 -1.66
CA LEU A 74 -2.36 -5.32 -1.25
C LEU A 74 -2.05 -5.43 0.25
N LEU A 75 -3.08 -5.46 1.10
CA LEU A 75 -2.89 -5.58 2.55
C LEU A 75 -2.23 -6.90 2.94
N CYS A 76 -2.60 -8.02 2.29
CA CYS A 76 -1.91 -9.29 2.47
C CYS A 76 -0.43 -9.20 2.05
N SER A 77 -0.14 -8.61 0.89
CA SER A 77 1.25 -8.45 0.43
C SER A 77 2.09 -7.56 1.37
N ILE A 78 1.49 -6.51 1.93
CA ILE A 78 2.12 -5.65 2.95
C ILE A 78 2.37 -6.42 4.26
N GLU A 79 1.45 -7.29 4.68
CA GLU A 79 1.65 -8.15 5.84
C GLU A 79 2.82 -9.13 5.63
N GLU A 80 2.91 -9.74 4.46
CA GLU A 80 4.02 -10.62 4.09
C GLU A 80 5.36 -9.85 4.02
N LEU A 81 5.36 -8.62 3.48
CA LEU A 81 6.51 -7.73 3.52
C LEU A 81 6.93 -7.41 4.96
N GLY A 82 5.96 -7.14 5.84
CA GLY A 82 6.21 -6.93 7.27
C GLY A 82 6.83 -8.14 7.95
N ASN A 83 6.41 -9.34 7.57
CA ASN A 83 7.03 -10.59 8.04
C ASN A 83 8.47 -10.74 7.53
N ALA A 84 8.73 -10.39 6.27
CA ALA A 84 10.07 -10.42 5.68
C ALA A 84 11.03 -9.46 6.40
N VAL A 85 10.56 -8.23 6.68
CA VAL A 85 11.27 -7.22 7.46
C VAL A 85 11.54 -7.71 8.88
N LYS A 86 10.56 -8.36 9.53
CA LYS A 86 10.71 -8.90 10.88
C LYS A 86 11.77 -10.00 10.98
N ILE A 87 11.90 -10.85 9.97
CA ILE A 87 12.96 -11.87 9.90
C ILE A 87 14.26 -11.35 9.28
N ARG A 88 14.29 -10.07 8.85
CA ARG A 88 15.46 -9.37 8.31
C ARG A 88 16.08 -10.06 7.11
N SER A 89 15.22 -10.64 6.27
CA SER A 89 15.65 -11.29 5.03
C SER A 89 15.63 -10.26 3.91
N ILE A 90 16.81 -9.80 3.46
CA ILE A 90 16.93 -8.86 2.34
C ILE A 90 16.29 -9.43 1.06
N PRO A 91 16.59 -10.68 0.63
CA PRO A 91 16.00 -11.22 -0.60
C PRO A 91 14.47 -11.31 -0.52
N LEU A 92 13.94 -11.77 0.62
CA LEU A 92 12.50 -11.88 0.79
C LEU A 92 11.83 -10.51 0.87
N THR A 93 12.44 -9.54 1.56
CA THR A 93 11.94 -8.17 1.64
C THR A 93 11.84 -7.56 0.25
N HIS A 94 12.89 -7.71 -0.57
CA HIS A 94 12.90 -7.23 -1.95
C HIS A 94 11.84 -7.93 -2.83
N ASP A 95 11.67 -9.24 -2.70
CA ASP A 95 10.65 -9.98 -3.46
C ASP A 95 9.22 -9.54 -3.07
N ARG A 96 8.93 -9.48 -1.76
CA ARG A 96 7.61 -9.04 -1.26
C ARG A 96 7.34 -7.58 -1.61
N TYR A 97 8.38 -6.76 -1.64
CA TYR A 97 8.30 -5.37 -2.06
C TYR A 97 7.86 -5.23 -3.51
N ASN A 98 8.51 -5.96 -4.43
CA ASN A 98 8.15 -5.95 -5.84
C ASN A 98 6.72 -6.43 -6.08
N GLU A 99 6.26 -7.41 -5.28
CA GLU A 99 4.88 -7.86 -5.31
C GLU A 99 3.90 -6.75 -4.87
N ALA A 100 4.16 -6.10 -3.74
CA ALA A 100 3.34 -4.99 -3.24
C ALA A 100 3.32 -3.81 -4.23
N ALA A 101 4.46 -3.48 -4.83
CA ALA A 101 4.63 -2.46 -5.87
C ALA A 101 3.74 -2.75 -7.09
N GLY A 102 3.75 -3.99 -7.59
CA GLY A 102 2.91 -4.40 -8.72
C GLY A 102 1.42 -4.23 -8.44
N ILE A 103 0.98 -4.58 -7.22
CA ILE A 103 -0.43 -4.42 -6.80
C ILE A 103 -0.78 -2.93 -6.64
N LEU A 104 0.13 -2.11 -6.12
CA LEU A 104 -0.08 -0.66 -6.02
C LEU A 104 -0.25 -0.04 -7.41
N HIS A 105 0.54 -0.44 -8.40
CA HIS A 105 0.35 0.03 -9.78
C HIS A 105 -1.02 -0.37 -10.35
N GLU A 106 -1.46 -1.60 -10.09
CA GLU A 106 -2.80 -2.07 -10.48
C GLU A 106 -3.90 -1.22 -9.83
N VAL A 107 -3.80 -0.95 -8.53
CA VAL A 107 -4.72 -0.05 -7.81
C VAL A 107 -4.72 1.36 -8.41
N MET A 108 -3.55 1.94 -8.67
CA MET A 108 -3.42 3.30 -9.20
C MET A 108 -4.04 3.42 -10.61
N SER A 109 -4.00 2.35 -11.41
CA SER A 109 -4.60 2.33 -12.75
C SER A 109 -6.12 2.42 -12.76
N LEU A 110 -6.77 2.07 -11.63
CA LEU A 110 -8.22 2.13 -11.46
C LEU A 110 -8.68 3.45 -10.80
N MET A 111 -7.76 4.28 -10.34
CA MET A 111 -8.08 5.56 -9.71
C MET A 111 -8.19 6.67 -10.77
N PRO A 112 -9.18 7.57 -10.66
CA PRO A 112 -9.34 8.70 -11.58
C PRO A 112 -8.07 9.56 -11.59
N SER A 113 -7.65 10.03 -12.77
CA SER A 113 -6.48 10.91 -12.92
C SER A 113 -6.72 12.26 -12.24
N ASP A 114 -5.66 12.85 -11.68
CA ASP A 114 -5.70 14.23 -11.18
C ASP A 114 -5.70 15.18 -12.40
N THR A 115 -6.86 15.45 -13.01
CA THR A 115 -7.06 16.58 -13.94
C THR A 115 -7.40 17.85 -13.20
#